data_AF-A0A9X3J0H5-F1
#
_entry.id   AF-A0A9X3J0H5-F1
#
_cell.length_a   1.000
_cell.length_b   1.000
_cell.length_c   1.000
_cell.angle_alpha   90.00
_cell.angle_beta   90.00
_cell.angle_gamma   90.00
#
_symmetry.space_group_name_H-M   'P 1'
#
loop_
_entity.id
_entity.type
_entity.pdbx_description
1 polymer ?
#
loop_
_entity_poly.entity_id
_entity_poly.type
_entity_poly.pdbx_seq_one_letter_code
_entity_poly.pdbx_strand_id
1 'polypeptide(L)'
;MSPALDDGRHAVKRIIGDELVVEADIFKDGHDRLAAQARWCGPDGVWHATPLRYDYDSDRWFARVPLDRAGTWSFTVEAWTDRFTTWRVELEKKFAAGQAIHSELLEGAVMVDAAARAAVGDDRSLLMRLADDYATPSADRPSGRSRRRTRSCAR
;
A
#
# COMPACT_ATOMS: atom_id res chain seq x y z
N MET A 1 -4.14 -20.49 4.19
CA MET A 1 -4.44 -19.30 5.01
C MET A 1 -4.56 -19.74 6.46
N SER A 2 -3.94 -19.01 7.36
CA SER A 2 -3.86 -19.33 8.78
C SER A 2 -4.32 -18.14 9.63
N PRO A 3 -4.86 -18.39 10.83
CA PRO A 3 -5.15 -19.70 11.40
C PRO A 3 -6.48 -20.27 10.88
N ALA A 4 -6.53 -21.59 10.68
CA ALA A 4 -7.74 -22.32 10.35
C ALA A 4 -7.78 -23.64 11.14
N LEU A 5 -8.97 -24.02 11.61
CA LEU A 5 -9.20 -25.30 12.27
C LEU A 5 -10.12 -26.14 11.40
N ASP A 6 -9.67 -27.34 11.04
CA ASP A 6 -10.36 -28.26 10.12
C ASP A 6 -10.82 -27.54 8.84
N ASP A 7 -9.89 -26.85 8.19
CA ASP A 7 -10.13 -26.07 6.97
C ASP A 7 -11.26 -25.03 7.10
N GLY A 8 -11.34 -24.39 8.28
CA GLY A 8 -12.34 -23.38 8.58
C GLY A 8 -13.69 -23.93 9.02
N ARG A 9 -13.85 -25.26 9.13
CA ARG A 9 -15.07 -25.89 9.65
C ARG A 9 -15.38 -25.48 11.08
N HIS A 10 -14.34 -25.16 11.87
CA HIS A 10 -14.49 -24.73 13.25
C HIS A 10 -13.79 -23.40 13.50
N ALA A 11 -14.39 -22.59 14.37
CA ALA A 11 -13.80 -21.33 14.78
C ALA A 11 -12.53 -21.57 15.62
N VAL A 12 -11.47 -20.86 15.27
CA VAL A 12 -10.23 -20.81 16.06
C VAL A 12 -10.51 -20.09 17.38
N LYS A 13 -10.11 -20.69 18.50
CA LYS A 13 -10.33 -20.13 19.84
C LYS A 13 -9.19 -19.18 20.23
N ARG A 14 -9.55 -18.05 20.81
CA ARG A 14 -8.65 -17.00 21.31
C ARG A 14 -9.21 -16.38 22.58
N ILE A 15 -8.41 -15.57 23.27
CA ILE A 15 -8.81 -14.84 24.48
C ILE A 15 -8.79 -13.32 24.24
N ILE A 16 -9.49 -12.59 25.09
CA ILE A 16 -9.42 -11.11 25.09
C ILE A 16 -7.99 -10.67 25.44
N GLY A 17 -7.50 -9.65 24.74
CA GLY A 17 -6.15 -9.12 24.88
C GLY A 17 -5.11 -9.85 24.03
N ASP A 18 -5.51 -10.91 23.32
CA ASP A 18 -4.65 -11.63 22.38
C ASP A 18 -4.51 -10.88 21.04
N GLU A 19 -3.49 -11.25 20.27
CA GLU A 19 -3.24 -10.74 18.93
C GLU A 19 -3.33 -11.90 17.93
N LEU A 20 -4.39 -11.92 17.13
CA LEU A 20 -4.57 -12.92 16.09
C LEU A 20 -3.61 -12.61 14.93
N VAL A 21 -2.60 -13.45 14.75
CA VAL A 21 -1.73 -13.40 13.57
C VAL A 21 -2.43 -14.09 12.40
N VAL A 22 -2.90 -13.30 11.44
CA VAL A 22 -3.50 -13.75 10.19
C VAL A 22 -2.41 -13.89 9.14
N GLU A 23 -2.33 -15.03 8.48
CA GLU A 23 -1.29 -15.34 7.50
C GLU A 23 -1.85 -15.93 6.21
N ALA A 24 -1.21 -15.61 5.09
CA ALA A 24 -1.54 -16.18 3.79
C ALA A 24 -0.30 -16.27 2.89
N ASP A 25 -0.30 -17.25 2.00
CA ASP A 25 0.63 -17.29 0.88
C ASP A 25 0.03 -16.46 -0.24
N ILE A 26 0.73 -15.41 -0.68
CA ILE A 26 0.21 -14.47 -1.67
C ILE A 26 1.30 -14.16 -2.70
N PHE A 27 1.06 -14.60 -3.93
CA PHE A 27 1.95 -14.42 -5.07
C PHE A 27 1.14 -14.18 -6.35
N LYS A 28 1.82 -13.63 -7.37
CA LYS A 28 1.30 -13.45 -8.74
C LYS A 28 2.43 -13.68 -9.73
N ASP A 29 2.08 -13.89 -10.99
CA ASP A 29 3.05 -13.85 -12.08
C ASP A 29 3.49 -12.40 -12.38
N GLY A 30 4.69 -12.23 -12.93
CA GLY A 30 5.29 -10.95 -13.29
C GLY A 30 5.92 -10.18 -12.11
N HIS A 31 6.36 -8.95 -12.38
CA HIS A 31 7.21 -8.17 -11.48
C HIS A 31 6.47 -7.06 -10.71
N ASP A 32 5.17 -6.88 -10.95
CA ASP A 32 4.39 -5.87 -10.23
C ASP A 32 4.32 -6.18 -8.74
N ARG A 33 4.29 -5.12 -7.94
CA ARG A 33 4.14 -5.20 -6.49
C ARG A 33 2.74 -5.66 -6.14
N LEU A 34 2.66 -6.48 -5.09
CA LEU A 34 1.41 -6.86 -4.44
C LEU A 34 1.19 -6.02 -3.19
N ALA A 35 -0.07 -5.81 -2.86
CA ALA A 35 -0.52 -5.36 -1.55
C ALA A 35 -1.60 -6.31 -1.05
N ALA A 36 -1.70 -6.44 0.26
CA ALA A 36 -2.71 -7.26 0.90
C ALA A 36 -3.14 -6.66 2.24
N GLN A 37 -4.37 -6.96 2.66
CA GLN A 37 -4.91 -6.58 3.96
C GLN A 37 -5.79 -7.69 4.55
N ALA A 38 -5.80 -7.77 5.87
CA ALA A 38 -6.74 -8.57 6.62
C ALA A 38 -7.94 -7.66 6.89
N ARG A 39 -9.10 -8.00 6.34
CA ARG A 39 -10.35 -7.40 6.76
C ARG A 39 -10.94 -8.22 7.87
N TRP A 40 -11.31 -7.58 8.96
CA TRP A 40 -11.82 -8.27 10.13
C TRP A 40 -12.99 -7.51 10.74
N CYS A 41 -13.85 -8.26 11.41
CA CYS A 41 -15.07 -7.78 12.00
C CYS A 41 -15.24 -8.42 13.38
N GLY A 42 -15.34 -7.57 14.40
CA GLY A 42 -15.57 -7.99 15.76
C GLY A 42 -17.06 -8.18 16.08
N PRO A 43 -17.38 -8.54 17.33
CA PRO A 43 -18.76 -8.71 17.79
C PRO A 43 -19.66 -7.46 17.68
N ASP A 44 -19.11 -6.28 17.47
CA ASP A 44 -19.87 -5.05 17.21
C ASP A 44 -20.34 -4.90 15.75
N GLY A 45 -19.91 -5.78 14.86
CA GLY A 45 -20.26 -5.73 13.45
C GLY A 45 -19.49 -4.67 12.65
N VAL A 46 -18.51 -3.99 13.26
CA VAL A 46 -17.72 -2.96 12.58
C VAL A 46 -16.57 -3.63 11.83
N TRP A 47 -16.46 -3.30 10.54
CA TRP A 47 -15.36 -3.78 9.71
C TRP A 47 -14.13 -2.88 9.84
N HIS A 48 -12.99 -3.53 10.04
CA HIS A 48 -11.68 -2.93 10.08
C HIS A 48 -10.79 -3.58 9.01
N ALA A 49 -9.70 -2.90 8.67
CA ALA A 49 -8.68 -3.40 7.76
C ALA A 49 -7.29 -3.18 8.35
N THR A 50 -6.45 -4.20 8.27
CA THR A 50 -5.05 -4.15 8.70
C THR A 50 -4.16 -4.62 7.56
N PRO A 51 -3.23 -3.78 7.06
CA PRO A 51 -2.31 -4.20 5.99
C PRO A 51 -1.48 -5.42 6.41
N LEU A 52 -1.34 -6.39 5.49
CA LEU A 52 -0.38 -7.48 5.68
C LEU A 52 1.03 -6.98 5.33
N ARG A 53 2.00 -7.50 6.07
CA ARG A 53 3.42 -7.33 5.81
C ARG A 53 3.96 -8.56 5.12
N TYR A 54 4.79 -8.33 4.12
CA TYR A 54 5.48 -9.39 3.40
C TYR A 54 6.68 -9.88 4.21
N ASP A 55 6.75 -11.18 4.46
CA ASP A 55 7.95 -11.86 4.94
C ASP A 55 8.71 -12.43 3.74
N TYR A 56 9.91 -11.90 3.51
CA TYR A 56 10.65 -12.02 2.26
C TYR A 56 11.07 -13.45 1.90
N ASP A 57 11.11 -14.35 2.88
CA ASP A 57 11.72 -15.67 2.71
C ASP A 57 10.73 -16.78 2.30
N SER A 58 9.41 -16.55 2.32
CA SER A 58 8.45 -17.66 2.19
C SER A 58 7.16 -17.37 1.40
N ASP A 59 7.12 -16.33 0.55
CA ASP A 59 5.87 -15.86 -0.11
C ASP A 59 4.72 -15.60 0.91
N ARG A 60 5.09 -15.46 2.18
CA ARG A 60 4.20 -15.43 3.34
C ARG A 60 3.93 -13.98 3.70
N TRP A 61 2.66 -13.70 3.89
CA TRP A 61 2.17 -12.40 4.32
C TRP A 61 1.47 -12.53 5.65
N PHE A 62 1.65 -11.58 6.55
CA PHE A 62 1.03 -11.60 7.86
C PHE A 62 0.49 -10.25 8.32
N ALA A 63 -0.63 -10.27 9.05
CA ALA A 63 -1.21 -9.14 9.74
C ALA A 63 -1.56 -9.53 11.18
N ARG A 64 -1.57 -8.53 12.06
CA ARG A 64 -1.83 -8.70 13.48
C ARG A 64 -3.15 -8.01 13.83
N VAL A 65 -4.13 -8.78 14.27
CA VAL A 65 -5.48 -8.30 14.59
C VAL A 65 -5.68 -8.34 16.11
N PRO A 66 -5.83 -7.19 16.78
CA PRO A 66 -6.06 -7.14 18.21
C PRO A 66 -7.47 -7.62 18.57
N LEU A 67 -7.59 -8.51 19.55
CA LEU A 67 -8.86 -9.05 20.01
C LEU A 67 -9.26 -8.41 21.34
N ASP A 68 -10.10 -7.37 21.29
CA ASP A 68 -10.41 -6.52 22.44
C ASP A 68 -11.66 -6.94 23.23
N ARG A 69 -12.47 -7.87 22.71
CA ARG A 69 -13.75 -8.26 23.30
C ARG A 69 -14.14 -9.72 23.03
N ALA A 70 -14.94 -10.28 23.92
CA ALA A 70 -15.51 -11.62 23.77
C ALA A 70 -16.63 -11.63 22.74
N GLY A 71 -16.68 -12.69 21.94
CA GLY A 71 -17.74 -12.96 20.98
C GLY A 71 -17.19 -13.60 19.71
N THR A 72 -18.01 -13.61 18.66
CA THR A 72 -17.63 -14.13 17.35
C THR A 72 -16.90 -13.05 16.56
N TRP A 73 -15.74 -13.43 16.03
CA TRP A 73 -14.94 -12.62 15.13
C TRP A 73 -14.90 -13.28 13.76
N SER A 74 -14.86 -12.48 12.70
CA SER A 74 -14.62 -12.98 11.34
C SER A 74 -13.48 -12.20 10.70
N PHE A 75 -12.75 -12.85 9.80
CA PHE A 75 -11.73 -12.20 9.01
C PHE A 75 -11.62 -12.81 7.62
N THR A 76 -11.08 -12.04 6.69
CA THR A 76 -10.72 -12.45 5.34
C THR A 76 -9.43 -11.75 4.94
N VAL A 77 -8.70 -12.34 3.99
CA VAL A 77 -7.53 -11.70 3.38
C VAL A 77 -7.93 -11.24 1.98
N GLU A 78 -7.68 -9.97 1.70
CA GLU A 78 -7.80 -9.38 0.37
C GLU A 78 -6.40 -9.08 -0.15
N ALA A 79 -6.12 -9.44 -1.40
CA ALA A 79 -4.86 -9.17 -2.06
C ALA A 79 -5.11 -8.63 -3.47
N TRP A 80 -4.28 -7.69 -3.91
CA TRP A 80 -4.37 -7.09 -5.23
C TRP A 80 -3.00 -6.67 -5.75
N THR A 81 -2.91 -6.50 -7.07
CA THR A 81 -1.75 -5.85 -7.68
C THR A 81 -1.76 -4.37 -7.33
N ASP A 82 -0.73 -3.91 -6.61
CA ASP A 82 -0.55 -2.51 -6.28
C ASP A 82 0.06 -1.78 -7.48
N ARG A 83 -0.82 -1.39 -8.40
CA ARG A 83 -0.44 -0.68 -9.63
C ARG A 83 0.22 0.66 -9.33
N PHE A 84 -0.23 1.36 -8.30
CA PHE A 84 0.32 2.66 -7.94
C PHE A 84 1.75 2.54 -7.41
N THR A 85 2.01 1.63 -6.47
CA THR A 85 3.37 1.41 -5.96
C THR A 85 4.28 0.88 -7.05
N THR A 86 3.78 0.00 -7.91
CA THR A 86 4.53 -0.51 -9.07
C THR A 86 4.96 0.64 -9.99
N TRP A 87 4.01 1.46 -10.43
CA TRP A 87 4.28 2.64 -11.25
C TRP A 87 5.27 3.59 -10.59
N ARG A 88 5.08 3.92 -9.30
CA ARG A 88 5.95 4.86 -8.58
C ARG A 88 7.40 4.38 -8.54
N VAL A 89 7.62 3.09 -8.30
CA VAL A 89 8.97 2.50 -8.27
C VAL A 89 9.62 2.55 -9.65
N GLU A 90 8.87 2.25 -10.72
CA GLU A 90 9.40 2.33 -12.09
C GLU A 90 9.68 3.78 -12.52
N LEU A 91 8.80 4.72 -12.17
CA LEU A 91 9.02 6.16 -12.36
C LEU A 91 10.31 6.62 -11.68
N GLU A 92 10.51 6.24 -10.41
CA GLU A 92 11.70 6.62 -9.64
C GLU A 92 12.98 6.08 -10.27
N LYS A 93 12.99 4.82 -10.72
CA LYS A 93 14.12 4.23 -11.44
C LYS A 93 14.44 4.98 -12.73
N LYS A 94 13.43 5.27 -13.56
CA LYS A 94 13.60 5.98 -14.84
C LYS A 94 14.09 7.41 -14.63
N PHE A 95 13.51 8.10 -13.66
CA PHE A 95 13.94 9.45 -13.27
C PHE A 95 15.39 9.47 -12.79
N ALA A 96 15.78 8.53 -11.92
CA ALA A 96 17.15 8.40 -11.43
C ALA A 96 18.15 8.08 -12.55
N ALA A 97 17.72 7.36 -13.59
CA ALA A 97 18.50 7.07 -14.78
C ALA A 97 18.56 8.24 -15.78
N GLY A 98 17.91 9.38 -15.50
CA GLY A 98 17.86 10.54 -16.39
C GLY A 98 17.07 10.27 -17.68
N GLN A 99 16.20 9.26 -17.68
CA GLN A 99 15.35 8.95 -18.82
C GLN A 99 14.16 9.92 -18.89
N ALA A 100 13.61 10.08 -20.09
CA ALA A 100 12.38 10.84 -20.25
C ALA A 100 11.23 10.09 -19.55
N ILE A 101 10.52 10.79 -18.67
CA ILE A 101 9.44 10.23 -17.83
C ILE A 101 8.04 10.68 -18.23
N HIS A 102 7.89 11.27 -19.42
CA HIS A 102 6.62 11.87 -19.84
C HIS A 102 5.48 10.83 -19.91
N SER A 103 5.76 9.63 -20.43
CA SER A 103 4.78 8.56 -20.52
C SER A 103 4.32 8.09 -19.14
N GLU A 104 5.26 7.98 -18.20
CA GLU A 104 5.01 7.56 -16.83
C GLU A 104 4.17 8.61 -16.10
N LEU A 105 4.44 9.91 -16.29
CA LEU A 105 3.61 10.97 -15.71
C LEU A 105 2.17 10.91 -16.23
N LEU A 106 1.97 10.67 -17.54
CA LEU A 106 0.63 10.48 -18.10
C LEU A 106 -0.09 9.26 -17.51
N GLU A 107 0.60 8.14 -17.33
CA GLU A 107 0.04 6.97 -16.65
C GLU A 107 -0.35 7.29 -15.20
N GLY A 108 0.53 7.99 -14.49
CA GLY A 108 0.28 8.47 -13.13
C GLY A 108 -0.94 9.39 -13.04
N ALA A 109 -1.11 10.30 -14.01
CA ALA A 109 -2.26 11.20 -14.07
C ALA A 109 -3.58 10.41 -14.10
N VAL A 110 -3.64 9.35 -14.91
CA VAL A 110 -4.83 8.47 -14.98
C VAL A 110 -5.11 7.77 -13.65
N MET A 111 -4.07 7.28 -12.96
CA MET A 111 -4.23 6.63 -11.66
C MET A 111 -4.70 7.61 -10.58
N VAL A 112 -4.09 8.80 -10.52
CA VAL A 112 -4.41 9.83 -9.53
C VAL A 112 -5.81 10.40 -9.78
N ASP A 113 -6.21 10.60 -11.03
CA ASP A 113 -7.56 11.01 -11.41
C ASP A 113 -8.61 9.96 -11.00
N ALA A 114 -8.33 8.67 -11.20
CA ALA A 114 -9.20 7.60 -10.72
C ALA A 114 -9.34 7.61 -9.18
N ALA A 115 -8.26 7.85 -8.45
CA ALA A 115 -8.30 8.02 -7.00
C ALA A 115 -9.09 9.26 -6.59
N ALA A 116 -8.93 10.38 -7.30
CA ALA A 116 -9.66 11.63 -7.05
C ALA A 116 -11.18 11.45 -7.18
N ARG A 117 -11.64 10.64 -8.15
CA ARG A 117 -13.07 10.31 -8.30
C ARG A 117 -13.65 9.53 -7.12
N ALA A 118 -12.83 8.73 -6.44
CA ALA A 118 -13.24 7.93 -5.28
C ALA A 118 -13.09 8.68 -3.94
N ALA A 119 -12.29 9.75 -3.91
CA ALA A 119 -12.02 10.53 -2.70
C ALA A 119 -13.12 11.54 -2.37
N VAL A 120 -13.13 12.02 -1.12
CA VAL A 120 -14.04 13.05 -0.61
C VAL A 120 -13.25 14.17 0.07
N GLY A 121 -13.86 15.35 0.21
CA GLY A 121 -13.26 16.48 0.93
C GLY A 121 -11.94 16.97 0.33
N ASP A 122 -11.03 17.41 1.20
CA ASP A 122 -9.75 18.03 0.81
C ASP A 122 -8.84 17.09 0.00
N ASP A 123 -8.91 15.78 0.27
CA ASP A 123 -8.14 14.77 -0.47
C ASP A 123 -8.52 14.74 -1.95
N ARG A 124 -9.82 14.88 -2.27
CA ARG A 124 -10.29 14.96 -3.65
C ARG A 124 -9.68 16.16 -4.36
N SER A 125 -9.73 17.34 -3.73
CA SER A 125 -9.18 18.57 -4.30
C SER A 125 -7.65 18.53 -4.46
N LEU A 126 -6.95 17.86 -3.55
CA LEU A 126 -5.52 17.60 -3.69
C LEU A 126 -5.23 16.68 -4.88
N LEU A 127 -5.90 15.54 -4.96
CA LEU A 127 -5.68 14.54 -6.01
C LEU A 127 -6.02 15.09 -7.40
N MET A 128 -7.10 15.88 -7.54
CA MET A 128 -7.43 16.52 -8.82
C MET A 128 -6.29 17.43 -9.31
N ARG A 129 -5.73 18.27 -8.43
CA ARG A 129 -4.60 19.14 -8.79
C ARG A 129 -3.36 18.35 -9.20
N LEU A 130 -3.05 17.27 -8.48
CA LEU A 130 -1.92 16.40 -8.81
C LEU A 130 -2.11 15.69 -10.16
N ALA A 131 -3.34 15.27 -10.49
CA ALA A 131 -3.64 14.68 -11.78
C ALA A 131 -3.41 15.69 -12.93
N ASP A 132 -3.84 16.94 -12.76
CA ASP A 132 -3.62 18.01 -13.74
C ASP A 132 -2.13 18.33 -13.93
N ASP A 133 -1.37 18.40 -12.83
CA ASP A 133 0.08 18.62 -12.84
C ASP A 133 0.81 17.50 -13.59
N TYR A 134 0.37 16.24 -13.43
CA TYR A 134 0.96 15.10 -14.12
C TYR A 134 0.54 15.00 -15.59
N ALA A 135 -0.66 15.47 -15.93
CA ALA A 135 -1.17 15.50 -17.31
C ALA A 135 -0.54 16.63 -18.15
N THR A 136 -0.16 17.73 -17.51
CA THR A 136 0.53 18.87 -18.14
C THR A 136 1.89 19.08 -17.52
N PRO A 137 2.82 18.11 -17.65
CA PRO A 137 4.14 18.25 -17.05
C PRO A 137 4.82 19.44 -17.71
N SER A 138 5.03 20.52 -16.95
CA SER A 138 5.67 21.70 -17.51
C SER A 138 7.05 21.29 -18.01
N ALA A 139 7.45 21.80 -19.17
CA ALA A 139 8.80 21.61 -19.72
C ALA A 139 9.91 22.20 -18.83
N ASP A 140 9.55 22.76 -17.67
CA ASP A 140 10.40 23.63 -16.87
C ASP A 140 10.23 23.34 -15.38
N ARG A 141 10.99 22.33 -14.89
CA ARG A 141 11.78 22.50 -13.66
C ARG A 141 12.98 21.55 -13.60
N PRO A 142 14.19 22.06 -13.30
CA PRO A 142 15.41 21.51 -13.87
C PRO A 142 16.35 20.87 -12.84
N SER A 143 17.21 19.98 -13.34
CA SER A 143 18.59 19.65 -12.92
C SER A 143 18.93 19.65 -11.43
N GLY A 144 19.34 18.49 -10.92
CA GLY A 144 20.03 18.37 -9.65
C GLY A 144 21.19 19.36 -9.54
N ARG A 145 21.06 20.35 -8.65
CA ARG A 145 22.19 21.12 -8.12
C ARG A 145 22.24 20.92 -6.62
N SER A 146 23.10 20.00 -6.20
CA SER A 146 23.52 19.85 -4.81
C SER A 146 24.10 21.19 -4.33
N ARG A 147 23.46 21.81 -3.34
CA ARG A 147 24.14 22.82 -2.51
C ARG A 147 24.86 22.08 -1.40
N ARG A 148 26.08 21.61 -1.67
CA ARG A 148 27.05 21.31 -0.62
C ARG A 148 27.30 22.59 0.16
N ARG A 149 26.75 22.69 1.38
CA ARG A 149 27.24 23.64 2.37
C ARG A 149 28.47 23.02 3.01
N THR A 150 29.64 23.31 2.46
CA THR A 150 30.90 23.20 3.19
C THR A 150 30.86 24.21 4.33
N ARG A 151 30.61 23.75 5.56
CA ARG A 151 31.03 24.50 6.75
C ARG A 151 32.50 24.17 6.97
N SER A 152 33.34 25.10 6.51
CA SER A 152 34.75 25.17 6.87
C SER A 152 34.88 25.34 8.38
N CYS A 153 35.71 24.50 8.99
CA CYS A 153 36.31 24.72 10.29
C CYS A 153 37.15 26.00 10.26
N ALA A 154 37.12 26.79 11.33
CA ALA A 154 38.13 27.81 11.62
C ALA A 154 38.29 27.98 13.13
N ARG A 155 39.43 27.49 13.61
CA ARG A 155 40.28 27.86 14.77
C ARG A 155 39.65 27.99 16.15
#